data_AF-A0A1G2Z8B6-F1
#
_entry.id   AF-A0A1G2Z8B6-F1
#
_cell.length_a   1.000
_cell.length_b   1.000
_cell.length_c   1.000
_cell.angle_alpha   90.00
_cell.angle_beta   90.00
_cell.angle_gamma   90.00
#
_symmetry.space_group_name_H-M   'P 1'
#
loop_
_entity.id
_entity.type
_entity.pdbx_description
1 polymer ?
#
loop_
_entity_poly.entity_id
_entity_poly.type
_entity_poly.pdbx_seq_one_letter_code
_entity_poly.pdbx_strand_id
1 'polypeptide(L)'
;MLGACGQPCAVDWLMGVRYFRFKEHFVFGSRKGATWGANGGTNEAYLSDRITNDLIGFQMGCDASYHAGCSLRLFASPKFGIYHNRIDNFFQAYRGDGVVANPTAGSGRPEAFPVSSAKNVVSCMGQIDVGAEWQFANNWSARIGYRLVAVTDVGLADEQIPVYVVDIPEIASIDHNSNLILHGAFVGLTYNY
;
A
#
# COMPACT_ATOMS: atom_id res chain seq x y z
N MET A 1 -15.51 -47.02 4.15
CA MET A 1 -15.86 -46.45 5.47
C MET A 1 -15.85 -44.93 5.31
N LEU A 2 -17.01 -44.31 5.10
CA LEU A 2 -17.13 -42.84 5.02
C LEU A 2 -17.17 -42.32 6.45
N GLY A 3 -15.99 -42.14 7.03
CA GLY A 3 -15.81 -41.62 8.39
C GLY A 3 -16.36 -40.21 8.47
N ALA A 4 -17.03 -39.90 9.58
CA ALA A 4 -17.57 -38.59 9.90
C ALA A 4 -16.50 -37.52 9.65
N CYS A 5 -16.64 -36.84 8.53
CA CYS A 5 -15.90 -35.63 8.23
C CYS A 5 -16.18 -34.65 9.37
N GLY A 6 -15.13 -34.02 9.90
CA GLY A 6 -15.21 -33.11 11.06
C GLY A 6 -16.25 -31.99 10.89
N GLN A 7 -16.45 -31.21 11.95
CA GLN A 7 -17.47 -30.16 12.01
C GLN A 7 -17.58 -29.37 10.68
N PRO A 8 -18.78 -29.27 10.08
CA PRO A 8 -18.94 -28.71 8.74
C PRO A 8 -18.56 -27.23 8.68
N CYS A 9 -18.64 -26.53 9.81
CA CYS A 9 -18.25 -25.13 9.95
C CYS A 9 -17.43 -24.96 11.23
N ALA A 10 -16.32 -24.23 11.12
CA ALA A 10 -15.50 -23.79 12.23
C ALA A 10 -15.27 -22.28 12.12
N VAL A 11 -15.34 -21.58 13.26
CA VAL A 11 -15.10 -20.14 13.34
C VAL A 11 -14.11 -19.88 14.46
N ASP A 12 -12.94 -19.38 14.09
CA ASP A 12 -11.91 -18.97 15.03
C ASP A 12 -11.82 -17.45 15.10
N TRP A 13 -11.53 -16.92 16.29
CA TRP A 13 -11.28 -15.49 16.47
C TRP A 13 -9.78 -15.21 16.45
N LEU A 14 -9.39 -14.13 15.77
CA LEU A 14 -8.02 -13.69 15.64
C LEU A 14 -7.91 -12.29 16.23
N MET A 15 -6.93 -12.07 17.09
CA MET A 15 -6.61 -10.76 17.63
C MET A 15 -5.11 -10.61 17.80
N GLY A 16 -4.56 -9.42 17.54
CA GLY A 16 -3.14 -9.18 17.68
C GLY A 16 -2.69 -7.82 17.17
N VAL A 17 -1.39 -7.55 17.31
CA VAL A 17 -0.76 -6.34 16.81
C VAL A 17 -0.16 -6.62 15.44
N ARG A 18 -0.29 -5.66 14.52
CA ARG A 18 0.31 -5.72 13.19
C ARG A 18 1.07 -4.43 12.88
N TYR A 19 2.19 -4.61 12.20
CA TYR A 19 2.92 -3.55 11.53
C TYR A 19 2.76 -3.72 10.01
N PHE A 20 2.41 -2.63 9.32
CA PHE A 20 2.24 -2.57 7.88
C PHE A 20 2.94 -1.33 7.35
N ARG A 21 3.76 -1.51 6.33
CA ARG A 21 4.52 -0.43 5.71
C ARG A 21 4.19 -0.35 4.23
N PHE A 22 3.76 0.82 3.79
CA PHE A 22 3.55 1.13 2.38
C PHE A 22 4.56 2.19 1.94
N LYS A 23 5.23 1.95 0.82
CA LYS A 23 6.17 2.89 0.21
C LYS A 23 5.76 3.08 -1.23
N GLU A 24 5.58 4.32 -1.61
CA GLU A 24 5.33 4.69 -2.99
C GLU A 24 6.40 5.67 -3.45
N HIS A 25 6.83 5.49 -4.70
CA HIS A 25 7.75 6.37 -5.37
C HIS A 25 7.19 6.65 -6.75
N PHE A 26 6.77 7.89 -6.96
CA PHE A 26 6.23 8.34 -8.23
C PHE A 26 7.21 9.32 -8.87
N VAL A 27 7.50 9.14 -10.16
CA VAL A 27 8.35 10.05 -10.91
C VAL A 27 7.65 10.43 -12.20
N PHE A 28 7.34 11.71 -12.34
CA PHE A 28 6.83 12.27 -13.57
C PHE A 28 7.94 12.98 -14.34
N GLY A 29 8.23 12.49 -15.54
CA GLY A 29 9.19 13.11 -16.46
C GLY A 29 8.45 13.84 -17.59
N SER A 30 8.79 15.11 -17.80
CA SER A 30 8.34 15.89 -18.95
C SER A 30 9.54 16.42 -19.73
N ARG A 31 9.36 16.66 -21.04
CA ARG A 31 10.44 17.15 -21.90
C ARG A 31 9.94 18.22 -22.86
N LYS A 32 10.85 19.11 -23.25
CA LYS A 32 10.63 20.07 -24.34
C LYS A 32 11.43 19.65 -25.57
N GLY A 33 10.83 18.90 -26.49
CA GLY A 33 11.45 18.48 -27.77
C GLY A 33 11.35 16.98 -28.09
N ALA A 34 12.06 16.53 -29.13
CA ALA A 34 11.85 15.22 -29.75
C ALA A 34 12.65 14.05 -29.13
N THR A 35 13.80 14.30 -28.48
CA THR A 35 14.72 13.24 -28.03
C THR A 35 15.05 13.38 -26.54
N TRP A 36 14.86 12.29 -25.79
CA TRP A 36 15.33 12.18 -24.40
C TRP A 36 16.87 12.07 -24.38
N GLY A 37 17.52 12.67 -23.38
CA GLY A 37 18.97 12.73 -23.24
C GLY A 37 19.66 13.78 -24.13
N ALA A 38 18.90 14.59 -24.88
CA ALA A 38 19.46 15.66 -25.69
C ALA A 38 19.97 16.80 -24.81
N ASN A 39 21.06 17.47 -25.21
CA ASN A 39 21.71 18.54 -24.46
C ASN A 39 22.10 18.14 -23.01
N GLY A 40 22.46 16.88 -22.76
CA GLY A 40 22.86 16.42 -21.42
C GLY A 40 21.72 16.43 -20.39
N GLY A 41 20.47 16.44 -20.85
CA GLY A 41 19.27 16.37 -20.01
C GLY A 41 18.69 17.73 -19.57
N THR A 42 19.21 18.84 -20.08
CA THR A 42 18.72 20.19 -19.73
C THR A 42 17.32 20.50 -20.26
N ASN A 43 16.78 19.69 -21.16
CA ASN A 43 15.44 19.87 -21.75
C ASN A 43 14.36 19.01 -21.08
N GLU A 44 14.72 18.30 -20.01
CA GLU A 44 13.85 17.36 -19.30
C GLU A 44 13.64 17.83 -17.86
N ALA A 45 12.40 17.83 -17.40
CA ALA A 45 12.05 18.14 -16.02
C ALA A 45 11.40 16.92 -15.38
N TYR A 46 11.89 16.55 -14.20
CA TYR A 46 11.43 15.43 -13.40
C TYR A 46 10.84 15.95 -12.09
N LEU A 47 9.64 15.51 -11.78
CA LEU A 47 9.02 15.64 -10.47
C LEU A 47 9.06 14.27 -9.83
N SER A 48 9.73 14.15 -8.69
CA SER A 48 9.83 12.91 -7.93
C SER A 48 9.15 13.12 -6.59
N ASP A 49 8.15 12.31 -6.30
CA ASP A 49 7.50 12.26 -5.01
C ASP A 49 7.71 10.90 -4.36
N ARG A 50 8.01 10.90 -3.07
CA ARG A 50 8.25 9.69 -2.29
C ARG A 50 7.49 9.79 -0.99
N ILE A 51 6.51 8.92 -0.84
CA ILE A 51 5.70 8.82 0.37
C ILE A 51 5.89 7.46 1.04
N THR A 52 6.07 7.48 2.36
CA THR A 52 6.13 6.30 3.20
C THR A 52 5.06 6.38 4.27
N ASN A 53 4.24 5.35 4.38
CA ASN A 53 3.23 5.20 5.43
C ASN A 53 3.63 4.00 6.30
N ASP A 54 3.92 4.27 7.56
CA ASP A 54 4.28 3.29 8.58
C ASP A 54 3.11 3.14 9.57
N LEU A 55 2.35 2.04 9.45
CA LEU A 55 1.15 1.75 10.24
C LEU A 55 1.46 0.70 11.31
N ILE A 56 1.24 1.04 12.58
CA ILE A 56 1.31 0.09 13.70
C ILE A 56 0.01 0.15 14.51
N GLY A 57 -0.59 -1.00 14.77
CA GLY A 57 -1.92 -1.03 15.35
C GLY A 57 -2.39 -2.37 15.83
N PHE A 58 -3.54 -2.35 16.46
CA PHE A 58 -4.24 -3.55 16.90
C PHE A 58 -5.28 -3.94 15.84
N GLN A 59 -5.33 -5.23 15.54
CA GLN A 59 -6.32 -5.82 14.64
C GLN A 59 -7.07 -6.96 15.32
N MET A 60 -8.33 -7.12 14.92
CA MET A 60 -9.17 -8.23 15.25
C MET A 60 -9.86 -8.76 14.00
N GLY A 61 -10.23 -10.03 14.00
CA GLY A 61 -10.89 -10.67 12.88
C GLY A 61 -11.42 -12.04 13.26
N CYS A 62 -12.00 -12.70 12.27
CA CYS A 62 -12.40 -14.09 12.39
C CYS A 62 -11.87 -14.89 11.21
N ASP A 63 -11.71 -16.19 11.39
CA ASP A 63 -11.45 -17.17 10.34
C ASP A 63 -12.67 -18.09 10.30
N ALA A 64 -13.56 -17.85 9.34
CA ALA A 64 -14.69 -18.73 9.09
C ALA A 64 -14.26 -19.76 8.06
N SER A 65 -14.40 -21.04 8.38
CA SER A 65 -14.06 -22.12 7.48
C SER A 65 -15.15 -23.17 7.36
N TYR A 66 -15.33 -23.68 6.14
CA TYR A 66 -16.35 -24.63 5.77
C TYR A 66 -15.71 -25.86 5.12
N HIS A 67 -15.96 -27.04 5.66
CA HIS A 67 -15.46 -28.30 5.12
C HIS A 67 -16.45 -28.84 4.07
N ALA A 68 -16.15 -28.63 2.79
CA ALA A 68 -16.96 -29.14 1.67
C ALA A 68 -16.74 -30.65 1.41
N GLY A 69 -15.76 -31.26 2.10
CA GLY A 69 -15.44 -32.68 2.07
C GLY A 69 -14.29 -32.98 3.02
N CYS A 70 -13.74 -34.20 2.96
CA CYS A 70 -12.70 -34.62 3.92
C CYS A 70 -11.30 -34.14 3.56
N SER A 71 -11.13 -33.60 2.35
CA SER A 71 -9.88 -33.02 1.87
C SER A 71 -10.00 -31.55 1.50
N LEU A 72 -11.21 -30.98 1.38
CA LEU A 72 -11.42 -29.62 0.88
C LEU A 72 -12.05 -28.73 1.96
N ARG A 73 -11.35 -27.64 2.29
CA ARG A 73 -11.77 -26.62 3.25
C ARG A 73 -11.82 -25.26 2.56
N LEU A 74 -12.97 -24.62 2.57
CA LEU A 74 -13.11 -23.22 2.16
C LEU A 74 -12.88 -22.32 3.38
N PHE A 75 -12.26 -21.17 3.19
CA PHE A 75 -12.05 -20.20 4.28
C PHE A 75 -12.38 -18.78 3.83
N ALA A 76 -12.87 -17.98 4.77
CA ALA A 76 -13.07 -16.55 4.66
C ALA A 76 -12.62 -15.90 5.97
N SER A 77 -11.62 -15.03 5.89
CA SER A 77 -10.96 -14.45 7.06
C SER A 77 -10.99 -12.92 7.01
N PRO A 78 -12.11 -12.27 7.36
CA PRO A 78 -12.17 -10.82 7.48
C PRO A 78 -11.42 -10.36 8.75
N LYS A 79 -10.67 -9.28 8.62
CA LYS A 79 -9.86 -8.64 9.66
C LYS A 79 -10.07 -7.14 9.57
N PHE A 80 -10.10 -6.47 10.71
CA PHE A 80 -10.16 -5.03 10.80
C PHE A 80 -9.29 -4.55 11.96
N GLY A 81 -8.74 -3.35 11.86
CA GLY A 81 -7.93 -2.79 12.92
C GLY A 81 -7.78 -1.28 12.81
N ILE A 82 -7.37 -0.70 13.93
CA ILE A 82 -7.07 0.72 14.06
C ILE A 82 -5.57 0.85 14.26
N TYR A 83 -4.97 1.74 13.47
CA TYR A 83 -3.54 1.89 13.36
C TYR A 83 -3.13 3.34 13.60
N HIS A 84 -2.00 3.51 14.27
CA HIS A 84 -1.26 4.75 14.24
C HIS A 84 -0.44 4.76 12.95
N ASN A 85 -0.76 5.68 12.04
CA ASN A 85 -0.06 5.85 10.77
C ASN A 85 0.87 7.05 10.84
N ARG A 86 2.15 6.81 10.60
CA ARG A 86 3.15 7.86 10.39
C ARG A 86 3.42 8.00 8.90
N ILE A 87 3.11 9.16 8.36
CA ILE A 87 3.30 9.51 6.96
C ILE A 87 4.54 10.40 6.87
N ASP A 88 5.56 9.93 6.17
CA ASP A 88 6.74 10.71 5.82
C ASP A 88 6.73 10.97 4.30
N ASN A 89 6.74 12.25 3.92
CA ASN A 89 6.67 12.71 2.54
C ASN A 89 7.96 13.44 2.12
N PHE A 90 8.44 13.16 0.92
CA PHE A 90 9.62 13.79 0.33
C PHE A 90 9.40 14.10 -1.16
N PHE A 91 9.24 15.39 -1.45
CA PHE A 91 9.02 15.90 -2.80
C PHE A 91 10.27 16.61 -3.35
N GLN A 92 10.67 16.24 -4.56
CA GLN A 92 11.82 16.81 -5.25
C GLN A 92 11.52 17.10 -6.72
N ALA A 93 11.76 18.33 -7.15
CA ALA A 93 11.78 18.71 -8.56
C ALA A 93 13.23 18.89 -9.04
N TYR A 94 13.61 18.22 -10.12
CA TYR A 94 14.96 18.30 -10.71
C TYR A 94 14.91 18.20 -12.23
N ARG A 95 15.94 18.68 -12.89
CA ARG A 95 16.10 18.62 -14.35
C ARG A 95 16.93 17.39 -14.74
N GLY A 96 16.85 16.92 -15.98
CA GLY A 96 17.55 15.70 -16.44
C GLY A 96 19.08 15.73 -16.33
N ASP A 97 19.66 16.92 -16.15
CA ASP A 97 21.08 17.15 -15.82
C ASP A 97 21.40 17.11 -14.31
N GLY A 98 20.42 16.77 -13.47
CA GLY A 98 20.56 16.66 -12.02
C GLY A 98 20.45 17.98 -11.26
N VAL A 99 20.20 19.10 -11.94
CA VAL A 99 20.02 20.40 -11.29
C VAL A 99 18.64 20.44 -10.60
N VAL A 100 18.64 20.60 -9.28
CA VAL A 100 17.41 20.76 -8.50
C VAL A 100 16.74 22.07 -8.89
N ALA A 101 15.42 22.03 -9.07
CA ALA A 101 14.64 23.22 -9.39
C ALA A 101 14.77 24.24 -8.24
N ASN A 102 15.04 25.49 -8.57
CA ASN A 102 15.06 26.59 -7.62
C ASN A 102 13.98 27.59 -8.04
N PRO A 103 13.06 28.00 -7.14
CA PRO A 103 12.08 29.02 -7.49
C PRO A 103 12.76 30.28 -8.05
N THR A 104 12.23 30.81 -9.15
CA THR A 104 12.76 32.03 -9.79
C THR A 104 12.75 33.19 -8.80
N ALA A 105 13.86 33.94 -8.72
CA ALA A 105 13.94 35.16 -7.92
C ALA A 105 12.82 36.13 -8.35
N GLY A 106 11.82 36.32 -7.47
CA GLY A 106 10.60 37.08 -7.77
C GLY A 106 9.28 36.34 -7.51
N SER A 107 9.32 35.04 -7.20
CA SER A 107 8.12 34.24 -6.86
C SER A 107 7.50 34.55 -5.48
N GLY A 108 8.16 35.38 -4.65
CA GLY A 108 7.69 35.75 -3.32
C GLY A 108 7.69 34.59 -2.30
N ARG A 109 8.26 33.43 -2.63
CA ARG A 109 8.28 32.24 -1.77
C ARG A 109 9.73 31.83 -1.44
N PRO A 110 10.10 31.74 -0.16
CA PRO A 110 11.48 31.43 0.26
C PRO A 110 11.82 29.93 0.25
N GLU A 111 10.87 29.06 -0.07
CA GLU A 111 11.02 27.61 0.06
C GLU A 111 11.60 26.99 -1.22
N ALA A 112 12.76 26.34 -1.08
CA ALA A 112 13.47 25.63 -2.15
C ALA A 112 13.21 24.13 -2.06
N PHE A 113 13.29 23.42 -3.20
CA PHE A 113 13.27 21.97 -3.21
C PHE A 113 14.58 21.40 -2.62
N PRO A 114 14.56 20.26 -1.92
CA PRO A 114 13.41 19.37 -1.66
C PRO A 114 12.55 19.80 -0.46
N VAL A 115 11.27 19.45 -0.51
CA VAL A 115 10.31 19.65 0.59
C VAL A 115 10.13 18.31 1.32
N SER A 116 10.29 18.32 2.65
CA SER A 116 10.10 17.15 3.51
C SER A 116 9.07 17.48 4.58
N SER A 117 8.04 16.64 4.70
CA SER A 117 6.96 16.81 5.66
C SER A 117 6.63 15.48 6.35
N ALA A 118 6.22 15.52 7.62
CA ALA A 118 5.80 14.35 8.37
C ALA A 118 4.48 14.62 9.11
N LYS A 119 3.57 13.65 9.10
CA LYS A 119 2.26 13.75 9.77
C LYS A 119 1.88 12.41 10.41
N ASN A 120 1.30 12.48 11.61
CA ASN A 120 0.74 11.31 12.29
C ASN A 120 -0.79 11.38 12.23
N VAL A 121 -1.42 10.30 11.81
CA VAL A 121 -2.88 10.17 11.74
C VAL A 121 -3.33 8.81 12.28
N VAL A 122 -4.59 8.72 12.66
CA VAL A 122 -5.22 7.43 12.97
C VAL A 122 -5.81 6.91 11.68
N SER A 123 -5.45 5.69 11.28
CA SER A 123 -5.91 5.05 10.05
C SER A 123 -6.64 3.75 10.35
N CYS A 124 -7.71 3.47 9.63
CA CYS A 124 -8.40 2.18 9.71
C CYS A 124 -7.91 1.25 8.59
N MET A 125 -7.71 -0.03 8.91
CA MET A 125 -7.36 -1.04 7.91
C MET A 125 -8.30 -2.23 7.99
N GLY A 126 -8.89 -2.58 6.87
CA GLY A 126 -9.63 -3.82 6.65
C GLY A 126 -8.84 -4.78 5.75
N GLN A 127 -8.96 -6.07 6.00
CA GLN A 127 -8.46 -7.12 5.13
C GLN A 127 -9.49 -8.24 5.04
N ILE A 128 -9.69 -8.79 3.85
CA ILE A 128 -10.51 -9.97 3.63
C ILE A 128 -9.69 -10.97 2.83
N ASP A 129 -9.48 -12.15 3.41
CA ASP A 129 -8.87 -13.29 2.73
C ASP A 129 -9.96 -14.31 2.40
N VAL A 130 -10.12 -14.73 1.15
CA VAL A 130 -11.05 -15.79 0.75
C VAL A 130 -10.29 -16.84 -0.05
N GLY A 131 -10.54 -18.12 0.20
CA GLY A 131 -9.89 -19.16 -0.58
C GLY A 131 -10.31 -20.57 -0.22
N ALA A 132 -9.51 -21.51 -0.73
CA ALA A 132 -9.67 -22.93 -0.51
C ALA A 132 -8.33 -23.56 -0.11
N GLU A 133 -8.43 -24.59 0.72
CA GLU A 133 -7.34 -25.46 1.14
C GLU A 133 -7.70 -26.88 0.78
N TRP A 134 -6.79 -27.56 0.09
CA TRP A 134 -6.97 -28.93 -0.38
C TRP A 134 -5.83 -29.81 0.13
N GLN A 135 -6.18 -30.81 0.94
CA GLN A 135 -5.29 -31.88 1.36
C GLN A 135 -5.26 -32.96 0.27
N PHE A 136 -4.26 -32.90 -0.62
CA PHE A 136 -4.16 -33.84 -1.75
C PHE A 136 -3.40 -35.12 -1.39
N ALA A 137 -2.61 -35.10 -0.31
CA ALA A 137 -1.97 -36.29 0.25
C ALA A 137 -2.00 -36.20 1.79
N ASN A 138 -1.79 -37.32 2.49
CA ASN A 138 -1.93 -37.41 3.95
C ASN A 138 -1.14 -36.32 4.71
N ASN A 139 0.00 -35.91 4.17
CA ASN A 139 0.91 -34.95 4.80
C ASN A 139 1.04 -33.64 4.02
N TRP A 140 0.30 -33.47 2.91
CA TRP A 140 0.42 -32.31 2.04
C TRP A 140 -0.90 -31.59 1.86
N SER A 141 -0.88 -30.30 2.15
CA SER A 141 -2.00 -29.40 1.91
C SER A 141 -1.57 -28.24 1.02
N ALA A 142 -2.33 -27.98 -0.03
CA ALA A 142 -2.20 -26.80 -0.86
C ALA A 142 -3.27 -25.78 -0.49
N ARG A 143 -2.90 -24.52 -0.35
CA ARG A 143 -3.80 -23.40 -0.08
C ARG A 143 -3.75 -22.43 -1.25
N ILE A 144 -4.90 -22.00 -1.74
CA ILE A 144 -5.03 -20.95 -2.73
C ILE A 144 -6.10 -19.96 -2.28
N GLY A 145 -5.89 -18.68 -2.54
CA GLY A 145 -6.88 -17.68 -2.20
C GLY A 145 -6.61 -16.34 -2.83
N TYR A 146 -7.51 -15.42 -2.54
CA TYR A 146 -7.45 -14.02 -2.91
C TYR A 146 -7.52 -13.18 -1.65
N ARG A 147 -6.65 -12.18 -1.58
CA ARG A 147 -6.56 -11.22 -0.48
C ARG A 147 -6.92 -9.85 -1.00
N LEU A 148 -7.79 -9.17 -0.27
CA LEU A 148 -8.09 -7.75 -0.44
C LEU A 148 -7.74 -7.04 0.87
N VAL A 149 -6.96 -5.97 0.79
CA VAL A 149 -6.63 -5.08 1.90
C VAL A 149 -7.07 -3.68 1.52
N ALA A 150 -7.90 -3.06 2.35
CA ALA A 150 -8.32 -1.69 2.21
C ALA A 150 -7.79 -0.90 3.41
N VAL A 151 -7.16 0.23 3.15
CA VAL A 151 -6.64 1.14 4.18
C VAL A 151 -7.22 2.52 3.93
N THR A 152 -7.87 3.09 4.93
CA THR A 152 -8.37 4.48 4.89
C THR A 152 -7.37 5.40 5.55
N ASP A 153 -7.47 6.69 5.24
CA ASP A 153 -6.65 7.74 5.84
C ASP A 153 -5.14 7.50 5.63
N VAL A 154 -4.78 7.09 4.42
CA VAL A 154 -3.39 6.89 3.99
C VAL A 154 -3.01 8.03 3.05
N GLY A 155 -1.78 8.54 3.15
CA GLY A 155 -1.28 9.46 2.13
C GLY A 155 -0.92 8.67 0.88
N LEU A 156 -1.52 9.01 -0.26
CA LEU A 156 -1.12 8.52 -1.58
C LEU A 156 -0.41 9.67 -2.34
N ALA A 157 0.55 9.32 -3.21
CA ALA A 157 1.34 10.29 -3.96
C ALA A 157 0.57 10.94 -5.13
N ASP A 158 -0.54 10.36 -5.57
CA ASP A 158 -1.37 10.87 -6.66
C ASP A 158 -2.21 12.09 -6.27
N GLU A 159 -2.64 12.17 -5.00
CA GLU A 159 -3.31 13.34 -4.42
C GLU A 159 -2.35 14.51 -4.11
N GLN A 160 -1.04 14.33 -4.27
CA GLN A 160 -0.03 15.37 -4.03
C GLN A 160 0.44 16.12 -5.27
N ILE A 161 -0.21 15.92 -6.41
CA ILE A 161 0.07 16.68 -7.63
C ILE A 161 -1.00 17.75 -7.79
N PRO A 162 -0.83 18.95 -7.19
CA PRO A 162 -1.70 20.07 -7.52
C PRO A 162 -1.56 20.41 -9.00
N VAL A 163 -2.69 20.72 -9.64
CA VAL A 163 -2.75 21.21 -11.04
C VAL A 163 -1.88 22.46 -11.24
N TYR A 164 -1.54 23.16 -10.15
CA TYR A 164 -0.66 24.34 -10.13
C TYR A 164 0.59 24.09 -9.28
N VAL A 165 1.72 23.81 -9.95
CA VAL A 165 3.06 23.62 -9.35
C VAL A 165 3.66 24.92 -8.74
N VAL A 166 2.87 26.01 -8.67
CA VAL A 166 3.28 27.29 -8.09
C VAL A 166 2.89 27.38 -6.60
N ASP A 167 2.03 26.47 -6.10
CA ASP A 167 1.43 26.57 -4.77
C ASP A 167 2.10 25.71 -3.66
N ILE A 168 3.35 26.05 -3.30
CA ILE A 168 4.17 25.38 -2.27
C ILE A 168 3.48 25.09 -0.90
N PRO A 169 2.64 25.97 -0.29
CA PRO A 169 1.88 25.69 0.93
C PRO A 169 0.84 24.57 0.79
N GLU A 170 0.33 24.32 -0.42
CA GLU A 170 -0.63 23.24 -0.70
C GLU A 170 0.10 21.90 -0.82
N ILE A 171 1.30 21.89 -1.41
CA ILE A 171 2.23 20.74 -1.43
C ILE A 171 2.69 20.36 -0.01
N ALA A 172 2.80 21.34 0.90
CA ALA A 172 3.13 21.10 2.31
C ALA A 172 1.94 20.53 3.11
N SER A 173 0.72 20.64 2.60
CA SER A 173 -0.46 20.06 3.23
C SER A 173 -0.65 18.63 2.73
N ILE A 174 -0.33 17.66 3.60
CA ILE A 174 -0.59 16.25 3.32
C ILE A 174 -2.11 16.03 3.39
N ASP A 175 -2.74 16.02 2.22
CA ASP A 175 -4.09 15.47 2.08
C ASP A 175 -4.04 13.97 2.39
N HIS A 176 -4.91 13.56 3.30
CA HIS A 176 -4.90 12.26 3.97
C HIS A 176 -6.27 11.60 3.85
N ASN A 177 -7.05 11.97 2.82
CA ASN A 177 -8.37 11.40 2.54
C ASN A 177 -8.32 10.26 1.51
N SER A 178 -7.12 9.87 1.07
CA SER A 178 -6.94 8.79 0.12
C SER A 178 -7.18 7.41 0.73
N ASN A 179 -7.73 6.52 -0.09
CA ASN A 179 -8.01 5.13 0.23
C ASN A 179 -7.13 4.20 -0.61
N LEU A 180 -6.31 3.38 0.03
CA LEU A 180 -5.47 2.39 -0.65
C LEU A 180 -6.20 1.04 -0.67
N ILE A 181 -6.42 0.48 -1.86
CA ILE A 181 -6.92 -0.89 -2.04
C ILE A 181 -5.82 -1.74 -2.68
N LEU A 182 -5.33 -2.72 -1.93
CA LEU A 182 -4.40 -3.73 -2.43
C LEU A 182 -5.13 -5.06 -2.58
N HIS A 183 -4.94 -5.72 -3.71
CA HIS A 183 -5.54 -7.03 -3.94
C HIS A 183 -4.59 -7.96 -4.67
N GLY A 184 -4.69 -9.26 -4.41
CA GLY A 184 -3.85 -10.24 -5.09
C GLY A 184 -4.18 -11.68 -4.71
N ALA A 185 -3.83 -12.59 -5.61
CA ALA A 185 -3.89 -14.02 -5.34
C ALA A 185 -2.69 -14.47 -4.51
N PHE A 186 -2.87 -15.49 -3.67
CA PHE A 186 -1.79 -16.15 -2.96
C PHE A 186 -1.94 -17.67 -3.07
N VAL A 187 -0.80 -18.35 -3.06
CA VAL A 187 -0.70 -19.81 -3.01
C VAL A 187 0.28 -20.18 -1.89
N GLY A 188 -0.03 -21.26 -1.18
CA GLY A 188 0.82 -21.83 -0.14
C GLY A 188 0.80 -23.35 -0.20
N LEU A 189 1.88 -23.96 0.27
CA LEU A 189 2.02 -25.41 0.38
C LEU A 189 2.50 -25.71 1.81
N THR A 190 1.77 -26.57 2.50
CA THR A 190 2.07 -26.97 3.88
C THR A 190 2.36 -28.46 3.91
N TYR A 191 3.45 -28.84 4.58
CA TYR A 191 3.82 -30.22 4.84
C TYR A 191 3.77 -30.51 6.34
N ASN A 192 3.01 -31.52 6.74
CA ASN A 192 2.89 -31.98 8.12
C ASN A 192 3.68 -33.29 8.29
N TYR A 193 4.67 -33.31 9.19
CA TYR A 193 5.55 -34.47 9.44
C TYR A 193 5.07 -35.33 10.61
#